data_AF-Q5E603-F1
#
_entry.id   AF-Q5E603-F1
#
_cell.length_a   1.000
_cell.length_b   1.000
_cell.length_c   1.000
_cell.angle_alpha   90.00
_cell.angle_beta   90.00
_cell.angle_gamma   90.00
#
_symmetry.space_group_name_H-M   'P 1'
#
loop_
_entity.id
_entity.type
_entity.pdbx_description
1 polymer ?
#
loop_
_entity_poly.entity_id
_entity_poly.type
_entity_poly.pdbx_seq_one_letter_code
_entity_poly.pdbx_strand_id
1 'polypeptide(L)'
;MFEWFESIFVTSSDKSRFIAIVVSTFVAIFVLLLSQRFTTKRERSKLLIEKIEEMYKVSIDYSSAANQILKDLNNPKKYDKNGYYIIDQVVYGNMNDSIRKMEMLCGLYFPKIEFKVSDYSIVNMPIVNIAIKGKKLNEGEAYHIYEDSRNYIINAEQKITKLCRELIRKYV
;
A
#
# COMPACT_ATOMS: atom_id res chain seq x y z
N MET A 1 -42.13 -39.11 -5.97
CA MET A 1 -41.72 -38.18 -4.88
C MET A 1 -42.82 -37.19 -4.49
N PHE A 2 -43.53 -36.56 -5.44
CA PHE A 2 -44.68 -35.69 -5.13
C PHE A 2 -45.85 -36.44 -4.48
N GLU A 3 -46.18 -37.65 -4.95
CA GLU A 3 -47.25 -38.48 -4.37
C GLU A 3 -46.96 -38.97 -2.94
N TRP A 4 -45.67 -39.19 -2.61
CA TRP A 4 -45.25 -39.55 -1.25
C TRP A 4 -45.37 -38.37 -0.28
N PHE A 5 -45.19 -37.14 -0.78
CA PHE A 5 -45.38 -35.91 -0.02
C PHE A 5 -46.86 -35.63 0.26
N GLU A 6 -47.74 -36.02 -0.67
CA GLU A 6 -49.20 -35.94 -0.50
C GLU A 6 -49.71 -36.93 0.56
N SER A 7 -49.14 -38.15 0.64
CA SER A 7 -49.59 -39.20 1.57
C SER A 7 -49.19 -38.98 3.04
N ILE A 8 -48.20 -38.13 3.32
CA ILE A 8 -47.72 -37.87 4.69
C ILE A 8 -48.59 -36.85 5.44
N PHE A 9 -49.35 -36.02 4.72
CA PHE A 9 -50.16 -34.97 5.34
C PHE A 9 -51.65 -35.24 5.13
N VAL A 10 -52.28 -35.84 6.14
CA VAL A 10 -53.70 -36.23 6.14
C VAL A 10 -54.65 -35.02 6.18
N THR A 11 -54.20 -33.86 6.66
CA THR A 11 -55.01 -32.64 6.82
C THR A 11 -54.37 -31.43 6.13
N SER A 12 -55.14 -30.62 5.39
CA SER A 12 -54.64 -29.36 4.77
C SER A 12 -54.02 -28.38 5.77
N SER A 13 -54.39 -28.46 7.05
CA SER A 13 -53.82 -27.67 8.15
C SER A 13 -52.35 -28.02 8.46
N ASP A 14 -51.98 -29.29 8.36
CA ASP A 14 -50.61 -29.71 8.66
C ASP A 14 -49.68 -29.44 7.45
N LYS A 15 -50.21 -29.53 6.22
CA LYS A 15 -49.50 -29.09 5.00
C LYS A 15 -49.12 -27.61 5.09
N SER A 16 -50.06 -26.75 5.50
CA SER A 16 -49.82 -25.30 5.59
C SER A 16 -48.84 -24.93 6.71
N ARG A 17 -48.90 -25.60 7.87
CA ARG A 17 -47.93 -25.43 8.96
C ARG A 17 -46.52 -25.83 8.54
N PHE A 18 -46.36 -26.96 7.85
CA PHE A 18 -45.06 -27.40 7.36
C PHE A 18 -44.49 -26.44 6.31
N ILE A 19 -45.30 -26.00 5.35
CA ILE A 19 -44.89 -25.00 4.36
C ILE A 19 -44.48 -23.69 5.06
N ALA A 20 -45.22 -23.24 6.08
CA ALA A 20 -44.87 -22.05 6.84
C ALA A 20 -43.52 -22.19 7.56
N ILE A 21 -43.22 -23.36 8.14
CA ILE A 21 -41.92 -23.64 8.78
C ILE A 21 -40.78 -23.64 7.74
N VAL A 22 -41.00 -24.29 6.60
CA VAL A 22 -40.02 -24.34 5.51
C VAL A 22 -39.74 -22.94 4.97
N VAL A 23 -40.79 -22.16 4.66
CA VAL A 23 -40.67 -20.78 4.18
C VAL A 23 -39.98 -19.90 5.23
N SER A 24 -40.34 -20.02 6.51
CA SER A 24 -39.70 -19.28 7.60
C SER A 24 -38.21 -19.61 7.72
N THR A 25 -37.85 -20.89 7.58
CA THR A 25 -36.45 -21.36 7.61
C THR A 25 -35.68 -20.85 6.40
N PHE A 26 -36.26 -20.89 5.20
CA PHE A 26 -35.65 -20.33 3.99
C PHE A 26 -35.42 -18.83 4.10
N VAL A 27 -36.40 -18.09 4.63
CA VAL A 27 -36.26 -16.65 4.88
C VAL A 27 -35.14 -16.38 5.88
N ALA A 28 -35.05 -17.14 6.97
CA ALA A 28 -33.98 -16.98 7.96
C ALA A 28 -32.58 -17.24 7.35
N ILE A 29 -32.43 -18.32 6.58
CA ILE A 29 -31.18 -18.65 5.87
C ILE A 29 -30.83 -17.54 4.87
N PHE A 30 -31.81 -17.07 4.11
CA PHE A 30 -31.60 -16.02 3.11
C PHE A 30 -31.14 -14.70 3.74
N VAL A 31 -31.76 -14.30 4.85
CA VAL A 31 -31.34 -13.12 5.64
C VAL A 31 -29.92 -13.30 6.17
N LEU A 32 -29.57 -14.49 6.68
CA LEU A 32 -28.23 -14.79 7.16
C LEU A 32 -27.19 -14.66 6.03
N LEU A 33 -27.45 -15.25 4.87
CA LEU A 33 -26.55 -15.17 3.71
C LEU A 33 -26.37 -13.73 3.21
N LEU A 34 -27.44 -12.94 3.15
CA LEU A 34 -27.36 -11.53 2.80
C LEU A 34 -26.53 -10.74 3.83
N SER A 35 -26.79 -10.94 5.12
CA SER A 35 -26.06 -10.28 6.19
C SER A 35 -24.57 -10.62 6.16
N GLN A 36 -24.24 -11.89 5.97
CA GLN A 36 -22.86 -12.35 5.84
C GLN A 36 -22.19 -11.72 4.62
N ARG A 37 -22.88 -11.69 3.47
CA ARG A 37 -22.33 -11.11 2.24
C ARG A 37 -22.09 -9.59 2.37
N PHE A 38 -23.00 -8.86 2.99
CA PHE A 38 -22.81 -7.43 3.26
C PHE A 38 -21.67 -7.18 4.23
N THR A 39 -21.57 -7.99 5.28
CA THR A 39 -20.50 -7.91 6.28
C THR A 39 -19.14 -8.18 5.65
N THR A 40 -18.98 -9.30 4.93
CA THR A 40 -17.72 -9.64 4.25
C THR A 40 -17.33 -8.59 3.20
N LYS A 41 -18.29 -8.03 2.44
CA LYS A 41 -17.99 -6.95 1.49
C LYS A 41 -17.45 -5.72 2.22
N ARG A 42 -18.10 -5.31 3.30
CA ARG A 42 -17.69 -4.16 4.11
C ARG A 42 -16.32 -4.37 4.76
N GLU A 43 -16.06 -5.55 5.30
CA GLU A 43 -14.77 -5.91 5.89
C GLU A 43 -13.64 -5.87 4.87
N ARG A 44 -13.86 -6.42 3.66
CA ARG A 44 -12.89 -6.33 2.57
C ARG A 44 -12.58 -4.88 2.19
N SER A 45 -13.60 -4.03 2.04
CA SER A 45 -13.39 -2.61 1.74
C SER A 45 -12.62 -1.91 2.86
N LYS A 46 -12.97 -2.15 4.13
CA LYS A 46 -12.25 -1.58 5.28
C LYS A 46 -10.78 -1.98 5.29
N LEU A 47 -10.50 -3.27 5.08
CA LEU A 47 -9.13 -3.78 5.02
C LEU A 47 -8.35 -3.14 3.87
N LEU A 48 -8.94 -2.99 2.68
CA LEU A 48 -8.26 -2.31 1.57
C LEU A 48 -7.97 -0.85 1.87
N ILE A 49 -8.90 -0.11 2.49
CA ILE A 49 -8.68 1.28 2.92
C ILE A 49 -7.52 1.36 3.90
N GLU A 50 -7.51 0.50 4.92
CA GLU A 50 -6.44 0.44 5.92
C GLU A 50 -5.08 0.19 5.27
N LYS A 51 -5.01 -0.70 4.27
CA LYS A 51 -3.74 -0.97 3.55
C LYS A 51 -3.31 0.17 2.64
N ILE A 52 -4.24 0.95 2.09
CA ILE A 52 -3.89 2.17 1.34
C ILE A 52 -3.35 3.24 2.29
N GLU A 53 -3.96 3.41 3.47
CA GLU A 53 -3.48 4.34 4.50
C GLU A 53 -2.09 3.93 5.02
N GLU A 54 -1.87 2.64 5.23
CA GLU A 54 -0.55 2.08 5.59
C GLU A 54 0.48 2.38 4.50
N MET A 55 0.14 2.16 3.23
CA MET A 55 1.02 2.49 2.10
C MET A 55 1.35 3.99 2.04
N TYR A 56 0.38 4.85 2.35
CA TYR A 56 0.59 6.29 2.41
C TYR A 56 1.54 6.69 3.53
N LYS A 57 1.41 6.11 4.72
CA LYS A 57 2.34 6.35 5.85
C LYS A 57 3.76 5.91 5.49
N VAL A 58 3.90 4.73 4.90
CA VAL A 58 5.21 4.22 4.46
C VAL A 58 5.84 5.10 3.38
N SER A 59 5.05 5.69 2.48
CA SER A 59 5.54 6.67 1.49
C SER A 59 6.11 7.92 2.15
N ILE A 60 5.49 8.40 3.23
CA ILE A 60 5.99 9.55 4.00
C ILE A 60 7.31 9.17 4.67
N ASP A 61 7.39 7.99 5.28
CA ASP A 61 8.62 7.50 5.91
C ASP A 61 9.77 7.39 4.91
N TYR A 62 9.49 6.89 3.70
CA TYR A 62 10.44 6.89 2.58
C TYR A 62 10.93 8.30 2.23
N SER A 63 10.01 9.25 2.00
CA SER A 63 10.37 10.64 1.64
C SER A 63 11.17 11.31 2.75
N SER A 64 10.80 11.05 4.01
CA SER A 64 11.51 11.56 5.19
C SER A 64 12.96 11.04 5.24
N ALA A 65 13.16 9.73 5.10
CA ALA A 65 14.49 9.12 5.10
C ALA A 65 15.34 9.60 3.91
N ALA A 66 14.77 9.68 2.71
CA ALA A 66 15.43 10.19 1.52
C ALA A 66 15.86 11.66 1.68
N ASN A 67 14.98 12.51 2.22
CA ASN A 67 15.30 13.91 2.51
C ASN A 67 16.35 14.04 3.62
N GLN A 68 16.37 13.13 4.60
CA GLN A 68 17.41 13.11 5.62
C GLN A 68 18.78 12.82 5.02
N ILE A 69 18.88 11.87 4.07
CA ILE A 69 20.13 11.63 3.33
C ILE A 69 20.59 12.89 2.60
N LEU A 70 19.68 13.63 1.95
CA LEU A 70 20.03 14.90 1.30
C LEU A 70 20.50 15.97 2.30
N LYS A 71 19.86 16.06 3.47
CA LYS A 71 20.28 17.01 4.52
C LYS A 71 21.66 16.67 5.07
N ASP A 72 21.95 15.39 5.23
CA ASP A 72 23.23 14.90 5.75
C ASP A 72 24.41 15.24 4.81
N LEU A 73 24.17 15.46 3.51
CA LEU A 73 25.19 15.96 2.58
C LEU A 73 25.71 17.35 2.97
N ASN A 74 24.91 18.17 3.65
CA ASN A 74 25.35 19.48 4.14
C ASN A 74 26.04 19.40 5.51
N ASN A 75 26.16 18.21 6.11
CA ASN A 75 26.75 18.02 7.42
C ASN A 75 28.25 17.64 7.31
N PRO A 76 29.18 18.51 7.74
CA PRO A 76 30.62 18.23 7.64
C PRO A 76 31.04 16.96 8.41
N LYS A 77 30.29 16.57 9.45
CA LYS A 77 30.60 15.39 10.27
C LYS A 77 30.32 14.06 9.57
N LYS A 78 29.62 14.09 8.43
CA LYS A 78 29.27 12.91 7.64
C LYS A 78 30.26 12.67 6.49
N TYR A 79 31.39 13.35 6.48
CA TYR A 79 32.47 13.15 5.52
C TYR A 79 33.67 12.47 6.17
N ASP A 80 34.31 11.56 5.43
CA ASP A 80 35.55 10.93 5.86
C ASP A 80 36.75 11.89 5.74
N LYS A 81 37.94 11.44 6.16
CA LYS A 81 39.17 12.24 6.08
C LYS A 81 39.59 12.58 4.64
N ASN A 82 39.06 11.85 3.66
CA ASN A 82 39.36 12.03 2.23
C ASN A 82 38.27 12.86 1.51
N GLY A 83 37.22 13.29 2.22
CA GLY A 83 36.11 14.06 1.66
C GLY A 83 35.01 13.22 1.00
N TYR A 84 34.97 11.90 1.23
CA TYR A 84 33.87 11.04 0.80
C TYR A 84 32.70 11.11 1.77
N TYR A 85 31.49 11.23 1.24
CA TYR A 85 30.28 11.19 2.05
C TYR A 85 30.02 9.77 2.58
N ILE A 86 29.84 9.65 3.90
CA ILE A 86 29.50 8.42 4.59
C ILE A 86 27.99 8.40 4.80
N ILE A 87 27.30 7.54 4.04
CA ILE A 87 25.86 7.34 4.22
C ILE A 87 25.58 6.75 5.61
N ASP A 88 24.65 7.37 6.32
CA ASP A 88 24.08 6.81 7.53
C ASP A 88 23.32 5.51 7.21
N GLN A 89 23.87 4.38 7.67
CA GLN A 89 23.32 3.05 7.41
C GLN A 89 21.93 2.86 8.01
N VAL A 90 21.60 3.56 9.11
CA VAL A 90 20.28 3.49 9.73
C VAL A 90 19.25 4.18 8.83
N VAL A 91 19.58 5.38 8.34
CA VAL A 91 18.68 6.15 7.46
C VAL A 91 18.50 5.44 6.12
N TYR A 92 19.58 4.91 5.55
CA TYR A 92 19.53 4.12 4.32
C TYR A 92 18.74 2.81 4.49
N GLY A 93 18.90 2.13 5.63
CA GLY A 93 18.11 0.96 6.00
C GLY A 93 16.62 1.30 6.05
N ASN A 94 16.25 2.37 6.76
CA ASN A 94 14.87 2.84 6.88
C ASN A 94 14.25 3.16 5.51
N MET A 95 15.00 3.81 4.62
CA MET A 95 14.55 4.10 3.26
C MET A 95 14.24 2.80 2.50
N ASN A 96 15.16 1.82 2.52
CA ASN A 96 14.96 0.53 1.84
C ASN A 96 13.83 -0.30 2.45
N ASP A 97 13.68 -0.28 3.76
CA ASP A 97 12.59 -0.97 4.45
C ASP A 97 11.23 -0.38 4.07
N SER A 98 11.14 0.95 3.91
CA SER A 98 9.93 1.59 3.39
C SER A 98 9.63 1.15 1.96
N ILE A 99 10.63 1.05 1.08
CA ILE A 99 10.43 0.57 -0.30
C ILE A 99 9.93 -0.88 -0.30
N ARG A 100 10.54 -1.76 0.49
CA ARG A 100 10.12 -3.17 0.62
C ARG A 100 8.72 -3.32 1.19
N LYS A 101 8.36 -2.50 2.18
CA LYS A 101 6.99 -2.47 2.72
C LYS A 101 5.98 -2.04 1.65
N MET A 102 6.30 -1.04 0.83
CA MET A 102 5.44 -0.62 -0.29
C MET A 102 5.29 -1.72 -1.33
N GLU A 103 6.38 -2.39 -1.70
CA GLU A 103 6.38 -3.55 -2.61
C GLU A 103 5.49 -4.68 -2.07
N MET A 104 5.66 -5.03 -0.80
CA MET A 104 4.85 -6.05 -0.13
C MET A 104 3.36 -5.69 -0.13
N LEU A 105 3.01 -4.45 0.23
CA LEU A 105 1.62 -3.99 0.24
C LEU A 105 1.00 -4.04 -1.17
N CYS A 106 1.74 -3.61 -2.20
CA CYS A 106 1.31 -3.71 -3.58
C CYS A 106 1.13 -5.17 -4.01
N GLY A 107 2.10 -6.05 -3.73
CA GLY A 107 2.05 -7.45 -4.11
C GLY A 107 0.89 -8.24 -3.46
N LEU A 108 0.61 -7.98 -2.18
CA LEU A 108 -0.42 -8.73 -1.43
C LEU A 108 -1.84 -8.23 -1.70
N TYR A 109 -2.05 -6.91 -1.71
CA TYR A 109 -3.39 -6.33 -1.73
C TYR A 109 -3.77 -5.73 -3.08
N PHE A 110 -2.78 -5.40 -3.92
CA PHE A 110 -2.99 -4.73 -5.20
C PHE A 110 -2.20 -5.37 -6.34
N PRO A 111 -2.39 -6.67 -6.63
CA PRO A 111 -1.56 -7.43 -7.57
C PRO A 111 -1.58 -6.92 -9.02
N LYS A 112 -2.50 -6.01 -9.36
CA LYS A 112 -2.57 -5.35 -10.67
C LYS A 112 -1.66 -4.12 -10.79
N ILE A 113 -1.07 -3.67 -9.68
CA ILE A 113 -0.13 -2.55 -9.65
C ILE A 113 1.28 -3.11 -9.85
N GLU A 114 1.95 -2.64 -10.89
CA GLU A 114 3.36 -2.93 -11.11
C GLU A 114 4.21 -1.93 -10.31
N PHE A 115 4.59 -2.31 -9.09
CA PHE A 115 5.51 -1.53 -8.27
C PHE A 115 6.95 -1.97 -8.52
N LYS A 116 7.84 -1.04 -8.91
CA LYS A 116 9.25 -1.32 -9.19
C LYS A 116 10.14 -0.70 -8.13
N VAL A 117 10.82 -1.53 -7.34
CA VAL A 117 11.78 -1.11 -6.30
C VAL A 117 12.88 -0.22 -6.89
N SER A 118 13.33 -0.50 -8.11
CA SER A 118 14.35 0.27 -8.83
C SER A 118 14.00 1.76 -8.96
N ASP A 119 12.71 2.08 -9.07
CA ASP A 119 12.24 3.45 -9.31
C ASP A 119 12.34 4.33 -8.07
N TYR A 120 12.60 3.73 -6.90
CA TYR A 120 12.69 4.38 -5.58
C TYR A 120 14.10 4.24 -4.95
N SER A 121 15.06 3.68 -5.68
CA SER A 121 16.40 3.44 -5.15
C SER A 121 17.22 4.74 -5.01
N ILE A 122 18.15 4.72 -4.05
CA ILE A 122 19.16 5.80 -3.84
C ILE A 122 20.00 6.07 -5.09
N VAL A 123 20.13 5.10 -6.00
CA VAL A 123 20.89 5.23 -7.25
C VAL A 123 20.33 6.35 -8.14
N ASN A 124 19.03 6.64 -8.02
CA ASN A 124 18.37 7.72 -8.74
C ASN A 124 18.56 9.10 -8.10
N MET A 125 19.35 9.22 -7.03
CA MET A 125 19.75 10.48 -6.41
C MET A 125 21.19 10.82 -6.85
N PRO A 126 21.39 11.53 -7.97
CA PRO A 126 22.70 11.75 -8.56
C PRO A 126 23.68 12.47 -7.62
N ILE A 127 23.21 13.39 -6.78
CA ILE A 127 24.08 14.12 -5.85
C ILE A 127 24.72 13.19 -4.82
N VAL A 128 23.97 12.17 -4.36
CA VAL A 128 24.45 11.19 -3.38
C VAL A 128 25.53 10.31 -4.00
N ASN A 129 25.32 9.85 -5.23
CA ASN A 129 26.30 9.03 -5.95
C ASN A 129 27.62 9.79 -6.20
N ILE A 130 27.55 11.08 -6.51
CA ILE A 130 28.73 11.93 -6.68
C ILE A 130 29.45 12.14 -5.34
N ALA A 131 28.69 12.41 -4.27
CA ALA A 131 29.26 12.63 -2.94
C ALA A 131 29.97 11.39 -2.39
N ILE A 132 29.43 10.19 -2.63
CA ILE A 132 30.07 8.91 -2.26
C ILE A 132 31.36 8.69 -3.06
N LYS A 133 31.38 9.10 -4.34
CA LYS A 133 32.56 8.97 -5.22
C LYS A 133 33.59 10.08 -5.02
N GLY A 134 33.33 11.06 -4.15
CA GLY A 134 34.25 12.16 -3.84
C GLY A 134 34.55 13.06 -5.05
N LYS A 135 33.67 13.09 -6.05
CA LYS A 135 33.88 13.90 -7.25
C LYS A 135 33.63 15.37 -6.91
N LYS A 136 34.63 16.22 -7.12
CA LYS A 136 34.47 17.67 -6.98
C LYS A 136 33.63 18.20 -8.14
N LEU A 137 32.62 19.00 -7.80
CA LEU A 137 31.74 19.70 -8.74
C LEU A 137 31.95 21.20 -8.59
N ASN A 138 31.71 21.94 -9.66
CA ASN A 138 31.58 23.39 -9.58
C ASN A 138 30.29 23.76 -8.81
N GLU A 139 30.25 24.89 -8.11
CA GLU A 139 29.09 25.28 -7.28
C GLU A 139 27.76 25.28 -8.05
N GLY A 140 27.75 25.82 -9.28
CA GLY A 140 26.56 25.82 -10.12
C GLY A 140 26.11 24.41 -10.53
N GLU A 141 27.04 23.52 -10.85
CA GLU A 141 26.75 22.12 -11.19
C GLU A 141 26.25 21.33 -9.97
N ALA A 142 26.84 21.57 -8.80
CA ALA A 142 26.42 20.97 -7.54
C ALA A 142 24.97 21.35 -7.19
N TYR A 143 24.60 22.62 -7.38
CA TYR A 143 23.24 23.10 -7.14
C TYR A 143 22.22 22.42 -8.06
N HIS A 144 22.49 22.35 -9.37
CA HIS A 144 21.58 21.69 -10.32
C HIS A 144 21.38 20.21 -9.99
N ILE A 145 22.47 19.49 -9.69
CA ILE A 145 22.40 18.04 -9.40
C ILE A 145 21.71 17.77 -8.04
N TYR A 146 21.87 18.69 -7.08
CA TYR A 146 21.12 18.64 -5.82
C TYR A 146 19.62 18.81 -6.06
N GLU A 147 19.22 19.81 -6.84
CA GLU A 147 17.81 20.04 -7.19
C GLU A 147 17.21 18.86 -7.97
N ASP A 148 17.96 18.24 -8.89
CA ASP A 148 17.51 17.02 -9.59
C ASP A 148 17.20 15.88 -8.61
N SER A 149 18.07 15.68 -7.63
CA SER A 149 17.90 14.65 -6.60
C SER A 149 16.72 14.95 -5.68
N ARG A 150 16.50 16.23 -5.36
CA ARG A 150 15.35 16.69 -4.57
C ARG A 150 14.03 16.54 -5.34
N ASN A 151 14.01 16.94 -6.60
CA ASN A 151 12.86 16.79 -7.49
C ASN A 151 12.50 15.31 -7.69
N TYR A 152 13.51 14.43 -7.76
CA TYR A 152 13.28 12.99 -7.79
C TYR A 152 12.48 12.49 -6.58
N ILE A 153 12.85 12.90 -5.35
CA ILE A 153 12.11 12.51 -4.12
C ILE A 153 10.67 13.02 -4.17
N ILE A 154 10.49 14.29 -4.53
CA ILE A 154 9.15 14.91 -4.64
C ILE A 154 8.29 14.16 -5.67
N ASN A 155 8.86 13.85 -6.84
CA ASN A 155 8.16 13.12 -7.88
C ASN A 155 7.82 11.68 -7.45
N ALA A 156 8.71 11.00 -6.73
CA ALA A 156 8.47 9.67 -6.18
C ALA A 156 7.30 9.67 -5.18
N GLU A 157 7.29 10.63 -4.26
CA GLU A 157 6.20 10.82 -3.28
C GLU A 157 4.87 11.15 -3.96
N GLN A 158 4.89 12.03 -4.96
CA GLN A 158 3.70 12.37 -5.74
C GLN A 158 3.14 11.16 -6.52
N LYS A 159 4.01 10.32 -7.10
CA LYS A 159 3.61 9.09 -7.78
C LYS A 159 2.86 8.15 -6.82
N ILE A 160 3.41 7.91 -5.63
CA ILE A 160 2.77 7.01 -4.65
C ILE A 160 1.48 7.64 -4.13
N THR A 161 1.46 8.95 -3.86
CA THR A 161 0.24 9.67 -3.46
C THR A 161 -0.87 9.56 -4.51
N LYS A 162 -0.52 9.72 -5.79
CA LYS A 162 -1.47 9.55 -6.90
C LYS A 162 -1.99 8.12 -6.96
N LEU A 163 -1.11 7.13 -6.81
CA LEU A 163 -1.47 5.71 -6.74
C LEU A 163 -2.46 5.42 -5.61
N CYS A 164 -2.19 5.91 -4.38
CA CYS A 164 -3.10 5.79 -3.25
C CYS A 164 -4.48 6.40 -3.55
N ARG A 165 -4.53 7.59 -4.18
CA ARG A 165 -5.80 8.24 -4.54
C ARG A 165 -6.59 7.45 -5.58
N GLU A 166 -5.92 6.89 -6.58
CA GLU A 166 -6.54 6.03 -7.59
C GLU A 166 -7.08 4.74 -6.98
N LEU A 167 -6.35 4.14 -6.05
CA LEU A 167 -6.79 2.98 -5.29
C LEU A 167 -8.02 3.27 -4.44
N ILE A 168 -8.04 4.40 -3.70
CA ILE A 168 -9.21 4.79 -2.90
C ILE A 168 -10.43 4.94 -3.81
N ARG A 169 -10.33 5.67 -4.92
CA ARG A 169 -11.46 5.85 -5.86
C ARG A 169 -11.99 4.56 -6.47
N LYS A 170 -11.16 3.52 -6.54
CA LYS A 170 -11.52 2.23 -7.14
C LYS A 170 -12.19 1.29 -6.14
N TYR A 171 -11.81 1.36 -4.86
CA TYR A 171 -12.21 0.40 -3.83
C TYR A 171 -13.15 0.99 -2.77
N VAL A 172 -13.35 2.31 -2.77
CA VAL A 172 -14.31 3.09 -1.96
C VAL A 172 -15.35 3.71 -2.86
#